data_AF-A0A6A7A2P7-F1
#
_entry.id   AF-A0A6A7A2P7-F1
#
_cell.length_a   1.000
_cell.length_b   1.000
_cell.length_c   1.000
_cell.angle_alpha   90.00
_cell.angle_beta   90.00
_cell.angle_gamma   90.00
#
_symmetry.space_group_name_H-M   'P 1'
#
loop_
_entity.id
_entity.type
_entity.pdbx_description
1 polymer ?
#
loop_
_entity_poly.entity_id
_entity_poly.type
_entity_poly.pdbx_seq_one_letter_code
_entity_poly.pdbx_strand_id
1 'polypeptide(L)'
;MNTLVFATHDVTPEHWTDFANTAGCEPDADGTIHIPYVLVSSRSQENITTRTEHIDKVVKTHFTSSPWPDLKAAFLELYNKHPSTVSPTVFLILDQQSMEDRTVIIIEKGMDWLKDDGTLAHNTGEPDVATYTVWRKYRVGFEEAWTAQCGIQGFCSKEAAEPYWVEDVEREVYVEESGDEDEDETDSDGTTSEDLEYGDFPLAVGKK
;
A
#
# COMPACT_ATOMS: atom_id res chain seq x y z
N MET A 1 4.38 -5.72 -2.28
CA MET A 1 4.59 -4.26 -2.18
C MET A 1 5.06 -3.94 -0.77
N ASN A 2 5.82 -2.87 -0.61
CA ASN A 2 6.22 -2.35 0.70
C ASN A 2 5.02 -1.69 1.39
N THR A 3 4.92 -1.87 2.69
CA THR A 3 3.90 -1.20 3.50
C THR A 3 4.58 -0.13 4.34
N LEU A 4 4.14 1.12 4.21
CA LEU A 4 4.75 2.23 4.93
C LEU A 4 4.32 2.20 6.39
N VAL A 5 5.26 2.45 7.29
CA VAL A 5 5.03 2.50 8.75
C VAL A 5 5.39 3.89 9.24
N PHE A 6 4.39 4.72 9.47
CA PHE A 6 4.57 6.08 9.96
C PHE A 6 4.86 6.06 11.46
N ALA A 7 6.05 6.50 11.83
CA ALA A 7 6.39 6.74 13.23
C ALA A 7 5.75 8.05 13.68
N THR A 8 4.80 8.03 14.61
CA THR A 8 4.26 9.26 15.25
C THR A 8 4.85 9.52 16.63
N HIS A 9 5.76 8.62 17.04
CA HIS A 9 6.66 8.75 18.17
C HIS A 9 8.10 8.40 17.71
N ASP A 10 9.11 8.78 18.49
CA ASP A 10 10.49 8.40 18.22
C ASP A 10 10.67 6.88 18.35
N VAL A 11 11.31 6.25 17.36
CA VAL A 11 11.46 4.79 17.34
C VAL A 11 12.91 4.43 17.66
N THR A 12 13.13 3.65 18.72
CA THR A 12 14.44 3.10 19.06
C THR A 12 14.74 1.83 18.25
N PRO A 13 16.00 1.41 18.14
CA PRO A 13 16.34 0.13 17.52
C PRO A 13 15.56 -1.06 18.09
N GLU A 14 15.40 -1.11 19.42
CA GLU A 14 14.70 -2.20 20.11
C GLU A 14 13.21 -2.22 19.74
N HIS A 15 12.57 -1.05 19.71
CA HIS A 15 11.17 -0.91 19.29
C HIS A 15 10.98 -1.38 17.84
N TRP A 16 11.85 -0.95 16.93
CA TRP A 16 11.74 -1.34 15.52
C TRP A 16 12.00 -2.83 15.33
N THR A 17 13.05 -3.37 15.95
CA THR A 17 13.37 -4.80 15.87
C THR A 17 12.26 -5.67 16.42
N ASP A 18 11.66 -5.28 17.55
CA ASP A 18 10.53 -6.01 18.14
C ASP A 18 9.31 -6.02 17.20
N PHE A 19 8.90 -4.85 16.73
CA PHE A 19 7.81 -4.73 15.76
C PHE A 19 8.09 -5.49 14.46
N ALA A 20 9.22 -5.21 13.81
CA ALA A 20 9.50 -5.72 12.46
C ALA A 20 9.63 -7.26 12.43
N ASN A 21 10.22 -7.85 13.47
CA ASN A 21 10.33 -9.32 13.56
C ASN A 21 9.02 -9.98 13.95
N THR A 22 8.23 -9.35 14.83
CA THR A 22 6.99 -9.94 15.32
C THR A 22 5.84 -9.78 14.30
N ALA A 23 5.75 -8.62 13.66
CA ALA A 23 4.73 -8.29 12.66
C ALA A 23 5.13 -8.69 11.23
N GLY A 24 6.32 -9.25 11.04
CA GLY A 24 6.82 -9.71 9.74
C GLY A 24 5.99 -10.86 9.17
N CYS A 25 6.29 -11.25 7.92
CA CYS A 25 5.69 -12.42 7.32
C CYS A 25 6.00 -13.69 8.14
N GLU A 26 5.16 -14.71 7.98
CA GLU A 26 5.52 -16.04 8.49
C GLU A 26 6.91 -16.46 7.99
N PRO A 27 7.74 -17.11 8.83
CA PRO A 27 9.05 -17.56 8.43
C PRO A 27 8.96 -18.55 7.26
N ASP A 28 9.86 -18.41 6.29
CA ASP A 28 10.05 -19.40 5.23
C ASP A 28 10.53 -20.75 5.82
N ALA A 29 10.61 -21.78 4.98
CA ALA A 29 11.07 -23.11 5.39
C ALA A 29 12.50 -23.13 5.98
N ASP A 30 13.32 -22.12 5.65
CA ASP A 30 14.66 -21.92 6.20
C ASP A 30 14.69 -21.07 7.48
N GLY A 31 13.53 -20.60 7.94
CA GLY A 31 13.36 -19.74 9.11
C GLY A 31 13.55 -18.25 8.84
N THR A 32 13.74 -17.83 7.58
CA THR A 32 13.90 -16.42 7.22
C THR A 32 12.57 -15.69 7.34
N ILE A 33 12.53 -14.62 8.15
CA ILE A 33 11.37 -13.73 8.27
C ILE A 33 11.51 -12.61 7.25
N HIS A 34 10.51 -12.44 6.40
CA HIS A 34 10.45 -11.31 5.48
C HIS A 34 9.75 -10.13 6.14
N ILE A 35 10.43 -8.98 6.19
CA ILE A 35 9.89 -7.74 6.74
C ILE A 35 9.35 -6.90 5.58
N PRO A 36 8.02 -6.80 5.38
CA PRO A 36 7.44 -6.05 4.26
C PRO A 36 7.39 -4.52 4.51
N TYR A 37 8.00 -4.05 5.60
CA TYR A 37 7.78 -2.71 6.13
C TYR A 37 8.91 -1.72 5.80
N VAL A 38 8.52 -0.46 5.67
CA VAL A 38 9.42 0.68 5.51
C VAL A 38 9.09 1.68 6.61
N LEU A 39 10.05 1.97 7.48
CA LEU A 39 9.88 2.98 8.53
C LEU A 39 9.91 4.38 7.90
N VAL A 40 8.84 5.15 8.08
CA VAL A 40 8.68 6.51 7.58
C VAL A 40 8.68 7.50 8.74
N SER A 41 9.65 8.41 8.72
CA SER A 41 9.85 9.41 9.79
C SER A 41 9.66 10.85 9.32
N SER A 42 9.56 11.09 8.01
CA SER A 42 9.35 12.42 7.43
C SER A 42 8.42 12.37 6.21
N ARG A 43 7.71 13.48 5.96
CA ARG A 43 6.80 13.67 4.81
C ARG A 43 7.51 13.56 3.46
N SER A 44 8.80 13.93 3.42
CA SER A 44 9.62 13.98 2.21
C SER A 44 10.68 12.88 2.16
N GLN A 45 10.46 11.75 2.82
CA GLN A 45 11.46 10.66 2.84
C GLN A 45 11.68 10.11 1.43
N GLU A 46 12.94 10.11 0.98
CA GLU A 46 13.28 9.69 -0.39
C GLU A 46 13.43 8.16 -0.51
N ASN A 47 14.03 7.51 0.49
CA ASN A 47 14.22 6.07 0.48
C ASN A 47 13.00 5.36 1.07
N ILE A 48 12.01 5.10 0.22
CA ILE A 48 10.83 4.28 0.57
C ILE A 48 10.69 2.99 -0.26
N THR A 49 11.60 2.80 -1.23
CA THR A 49 11.63 1.61 -2.08
C THR A 49 12.34 0.43 -1.40
N THR A 50 13.17 0.70 -0.39
CA THR A 50 13.92 -0.30 0.36
C THR A 50 13.29 -0.55 1.73
N ARG A 51 13.04 -1.82 2.05
CA ARG A 51 12.52 -2.24 3.36
C ARG A 51 13.48 -1.84 4.48
N THR A 52 12.94 -1.49 5.64
CA THR A 52 13.74 -1.15 6.81
C THR A 52 13.91 -2.40 7.67
N GLU A 53 14.97 -3.17 7.43
CA GLU A 53 15.22 -4.39 8.21
C GLU A 53 15.74 -4.07 9.63
N HIS A 54 16.57 -3.03 9.75
CA HIS A 54 17.16 -2.60 11.01
C HIS A 54 17.35 -1.09 11.03
N ILE A 55 17.48 -0.52 12.22
CA ILE A 55 17.92 0.85 12.45
C ILE A 55 19.01 0.84 13.52
N ASP A 56 20.09 1.58 13.31
CA ASP A 56 21.23 1.60 14.25
C ASP A 56 21.08 2.62 15.37
N LYS A 57 20.15 3.56 15.22
CA LYS A 57 19.95 4.72 16.10
C LYS A 57 18.48 5.03 16.21
N VAL A 58 18.14 5.78 17.25
CA VAL A 58 16.81 6.34 17.44
C VAL A 58 16.44 7.19 16.23
N VAL A 59 15.36 6.83 15.56
CA VAL A 59 14.79 7.59 14.43
C VAL A 59 13.86 8.64 15.01
N LYS A 60 14.24 9.91 14.83
CA LYS A 60 13.43 11.06 15.23
C LYS A 60 12.35 11.31 14.18
N THR A 61 11.10 11.43 14.63
CA THR A 61 9.99 11.64 13.71
C THR A 61 9.60 13.10 13.57
N HIS A 62 9.17 13.48 12.36
CA HIS A 62 8.51 14.75 12.06
C HIS A 62 6.98 14.65 12.06
N PHE A 63 6.44 13.50 12.47
CA PHE A 63 5.01 13.25 12.61
C PHE A 63 4.50 13.29 14.05
N THR A 64 5.31 13.77 15.00
CA THR A 64 4.89 13.95 16.39
C THR A 64 3.63 14.83 16.44
N SER A 65 2.53 14.27 16.95
CA SER A 65 1.23 14.95 17.00
C SER A 65 0.65 15.34 15.63
N SER A 66 1.08 14.70 14.55
CA SER A 66 0.48 14.93 13.23
C SER A 66 -0.99 14.51 13.24
N PRO A 67 -1.92 15.36 12.79
CA PRO A 67 -3.31 15.00 12.67
C PRO A 67 -3.51 14.02 11.50
N TRP A 68 -4.66 13.35 11.47
CA TRP A 68 -5.02 12.39 10.42
C TRP A 68 -4.82 12.93 8.98
N PRO A 69 -5.29 14.14 8.62
CA PRO A 69 -5.14 14.64 7.25
C PRO A 69 -3.68 14.74 6.79
N ASP A 70 -2.75 15.05 7.69
CA ASP A 70 -1.33 15.14 7.39
C ASP A 70 -0.71 13.78 7.08
N LEU A 71 -1.09 12.75 7.83
CA LEU A 71 -0.60 11.37 7.62
C LEU A 71 -1.12 10.82 6.30
N LYS A 72 -2.42 11.02 6.03
CA LYS A 72 -3.04 10.65 4.76
C LYS A 72 -2.36 11.35 3.57
N ALA A 73 -2.17 12.67 3.65
CA ALA A 73 -1.52 13.42 2.58
C ALA A 73 -0.09 12.93 2.33
N ALA A 74 0.69 12.68 3.38
CA ALA A 74 2.04 12.13 3.27
C ALA A 74 2.04 10.72 2.64
N PHE A 75 1.11 9.85 3.04
CA PHE A 75 0.97 8.53 2.43
C PHE A 75 0.66 8.62 0.94
N LEU A 76 -0.33 9.42 0.55
CA LEU A 76 -0.71 9.59 -0.85
C LEU A 76 0.43 10.19 -1.68
N GLU A 77 1.16 11.18 -1.16
CA GLU A 77 2.33 11.77 -1.83
C GLU A 77 3.44 10.74 -2.06
N LEU A 78 3.78 9.95 -1.02
CA LEU A 78 4.82 8.92 -1.10
C LEU A 78 4.42 7.78 -2.04
N TYR A 79 3.16 7.34 -1.99
CA TYR A 79 2.62 6.36 -2.93
C TYR A 79 2.68 6.88 -4.37
N ASN A 80 2.21 8.10 -4.64
CA ASN A 80 2.20 8.69 -5.99
C ASN A 80 3.61 8.82 -6.59
N LYS A 81 4.63 9.04 -5.75
CA LYS A 81 6.04 9.04 -6.20
C LYS A 81 6.56 7.65 -6.55
N HIS A 82 6.06 6.60 -5.90
CA HIS A 82 6.57 5.23 -6.04
C HIS A 82 5.47 4.15 -6.13
N PRO A 83 4.51 4.28 -7.07
CA PRO A 83 3.27 3.49 -7.08
C PRO A 83 3.49 1.99 -7.34
N SER A 84 4.60 1.63 -7.99
CA SER A 84 4.95 0.23 -8.25
C SER A 84 5.53 -0.50 -7.03
N THR A 85 5.96 0.23 -6.00
CA THR A 85 6.66 -0.35 -4.84
C THR A 85 5.87 -0.23 -3.55
N VAL A 86 5.10 0.84 -3.37
CA VAL A 86 4.33 1.13 -2.15
C VAL A 86 2.92 0.57 -2.27
N SER A 87 2.40 -0.03 -1.19
CA SER A 87 1.01 -0.47 -1.15
C SER A 87 0.04 0.70 -1.36
N PRO A 88 -0.91 0.62 -2.31
CA PRO A 88 -1.87 1.69 -2.56
C PRO A 88 -2.98 1.79 -1.50
N THR A 89 -3.22 0.70 -0.77
CA THR A 89 -4.41 0.55 0.07
C THR A 89 -4.12 0.45 1.56
N VAL A 90 -2.89 0.23 1.99
CA VAL A 90 -2.58 0.03 3.41
C VAL A 90 -1.31 0.77 3.81
N PHE A 91 -1.35 1.42 4.97
CA PHE A 91 -0.17 1.84 5.72
C PHE A 91 -0.39 1.65 7.22
N LEU A 92 0.69 1.65 7.99
CA LEU A 92 0.68 1.42 9.43
C LEU A 92 1.14 2.67 10.18
N ILE A 93 0.73 2.79 11.45
CA ILE A 93 1.18 3.84 12.36
C ILE A 93 1.72 3.19 13.64
N LEU A 94 2.93 3.58 14.03
CA LEU A 94 3.52 3.31 15.32
C LEU A 94 3.42 4.59 16.17
N ASP A 95 2.50 4.60 17.13
CA ASP A 95 2.34 5.68 18.11
C ASP A 95 3.01 5.35 19.44
N GLN A 96 2.86 6.22 20.44
CA GLN A 96 3.41 5.97 21.77
C GLN A 96 2.82 4.69 22.38
N GLN A 97 1.50 4.52 22.28
CA GLN A 97 0.78 3.39 22.85
C GLN A 97 1.17 2.07 22.17
N SER A 98 1.50 2.10 20.89
CA SER A 98 2.01 0.97 20.13
C SER A 98 3.23 0.32 20.76
N MET A 99 4.13 1.12 21.34
CA MET A 99 5.37 0.63 21.98
C MET A 99 5.07 -0.05 23.32
N GLU A 100 4.08 0.45 24.04
CA GLU A 100 3.73 -0.02 25.38
C GLU A 100 2.87 -1.28 25.32
N ASP A 101 1.88 -1.27 24.43
CA ASP A 101 0.89 -2.35 24.30
C ASP A 101 1.30 -3.43 23.28
N ARG A 102 2.44 -3.25 22.59
CA ARG A 102 2.85 -4.08 21.43
C ARG A 102 1.74 -4.19 20.38
N THR A 103 1.16 -3.05 20.03
CA THR A 103 0.10 -2.97 19.02
C THR A 103 0.50 -2.05 17.88
N VAL A 104 -0.05 -2.24 16.69
CA VAL A 104 0.13 -1.32 15.56
C VAL A 104 -1.24 -0.88 15.07
N ILE A 105 -1.33 0.37 14.62
CA ILE A 105 -2.52 0.83 13.91
C ILE A 105 -2.35 0.51 12.44
N ILE A 106 -3.31 -0.21 11.85
CA ILE A 106 -3.39 -0.40 10.39
C ILE A 106 -4.45 0.55 9.86
N ILE A 107 -4.10 1.29 8.82
CA ILE A 107 -5.02 2.16 8.07
C ILE A 107 -5.25 1.54 6.70
N GLU A 108 -6.50 1.21 6.41
CA GLU A 108 -6.96 0.74 5.10
C GLU A 108 -7.60 1.89 4.33
N LYS A 109 -7.22 2.06 3.06
CA LYS A 109 -7.98 2.79 2.04
C LYS A 109 -8.82 1.78 1.25
N GLY A 110 -10.11 1.71 1.54
CA GLY A 110 -11.08 0.88 0.86
C GLY A 110 -12.06 1.67 -0.01
N MET A 111 -12.99 0.95 -0.62
CA MET A 111 -14.15 1.52 -1.31
C MET A 111 -15.43 0.97 -0.69
N ASP A 112 -16.41 1.84 -0.51
CA ASP A 112 -17.80 1.47 -0.22
C ASP A 112 -18.72 2.00 -1.32
N TRP A 113 -19.76 1.24 -1.60
CA TRP A 113 -20.83 1.64 -2.50
C TRP A 113 -22.07 1.85 -1.65
N LEU A 114 -22.68 3.03 -1.74
CA LEU A 114 -23.85 3.39 -0.94
C LEU A 114 -25.02 3.75 -1.85
N LYS A 115 -26.21 3.30 -1.47
CA LYS A 115 -27.47 3.76 -2.04
C LYS A 115 -27.83 5.14 -1.49
N ASP A 116 -28.80 5.82 -2.12
CA ASP A 116 -29.32 7.13 -1.66
C ASP A 116 -29.83 7.13 -0.22
N ASP A 117 -30.27 5.98 0.30
CA ASP A 117 -30.71 5.81 1.69
C ASP A 117 -29.56 5.58 2.69
N GLY A 118 -28.31 5.58 2.21
CA GLY A 118 -27.09 5.38 2.98
C GLY A 118 -26.74 3.91 3.27
N THR A 119 -27.48 2.95 2.71
CA THR A 119 -27.18 1.51 2.89
C THR A 119 -26.06 1.04 1.98
N LEU A 120 -25.25 0.08 2.45
CA LEU A 120 -24.19 -0.55 1.65
C LEU A 120 -24.80 -1.35 0.50
N ALA A 121 -24.39 -1.02 -0.72
CA ALA A 121 -24.66 -1.78 -1.92
C ALA A 121 -23.58 -2.83 -2.14
N HIS A 122 -23.99 -4.04 -2.53
CA HIS A 122 -23.08 -5.15 -2.83
C HIS A 122 -22.71 -5.25 -4.32
N ASN A 123 -23.30 -4.42 -5.18
CA ASN A 123 -23.11 -4.52 -6.62
C ASN A 123 -22.90 -3.14 -7.25
N THR A 124 -21.82 -3.03 -8.02
CA THR A 124 -21.44 -1.84 -8.79
C THR A 124 -22.20 -1.86 -10.10
N GLY A 125 -23.27 -1.06 -10.24
CA GLY A 125 -24.04 -0.99 -11.48
C GLY A 125 -25.54 -0.81 -11.30
N GLU A 126 -26.05 -0.76 -10.07
CA GLU A 126 -27.39 -0.23 -9.83
C GLU A 126 -27.40 1.29 -10.11
N PRO A 127 -28.44 1.81 -10.79
CA PRO A 127 -28.67 3.25 -10.81
C PRO A 127 -28.79 3.74 -9.35
N ASP A 128 -28.31 4.94 -9.07
CA ASP A 128 -28.39 5.59 -7.75
C ASP A 128 -27.46 4.99 -6.67
N VAL A 129 -26.34 4.38 -7.09
CA VAL A 129 -25.24 3.97 -6.19
C VAL A 129 -24.06 4.92 -6.34
N ALA A 130 -23.68 5.57 -5.24
CA ALA A 130 -22.50 6.41 -5.15
C ALA A 130 -21.30 5.63 -4.58
N THR A 131 -20.14 5.80 -5.20
CA THR A 131 -18.88 5.21 -4.74
C THR A 131 -18.18 6.18 -3.78
N TYR A 132 -17.69 5.65 -2.66
CA TYR A 132 -16.95 6.39 -1.66
C TYR A 132 -15.60 5.73 -1.39
N THR A 133 -14.55 6.55 -1.26
CA THR A 133 -13.31 6.09 -0.61
C THR A 133 -13.53 6.13 0.90
N VAL A 134 -13.22 5.03 1.58
CA VAL A 134 -13.34 4.92 3.04
C VAL A 134 -11.99 4.59 3.62
N TRP A 135 -11.61 5.32 4.65
CA TRP A 135 -10.40 5.06 5.42
C TRP A 135 -10.78 4.40 6.74
N ARG A 136 -10.32 3.17 6.95
CA ARG A 136 -10.65 2.37 8.14
C ARG A 136 -9.43 2.18 9.01
N LYS A 137 -9.66 2.23 10.31
CA LYS A 137 -8.62 2.10 11.32
C LYS A 137 -8.82 0.82 12.10
N TYR A 138 -7.73 0.07 12.22
CA TYR A 138 -7.63 -1.15 12.99
C TYR A 138 -6.52 -0.99 14.02
N ARG A 139 -6.65 -1.59 15.21
CA ARG A 139 -5.55 -1.70 16.18
C ARG A 139 -5.30 -3.17 16.47
N VAL A 140 -4.15 -3.66 16.05
CA VAL A 140 -3.80 -5.08 16.02
C VAL A 140 -2.57 -5.31 16.90
N GLY A 141 -2.47 -6.47 17.57
CA GLY A 141 -1.21 -6.89 18.17
C GLY A 141 -0.11 -7.03 17.11
N PHE A 142 1.16 -6.94 17.50
CA PHE A 142 2.25 -7.16 16.55
C PHE A 142 2.20 -8.55 15.95
N GLU A 143 1.85 -9.56 16.74
CA GLU A 143 1.78 -10.97 16.36
C GLU A 143 0.73 -11.22 15.27
N GLU A 144 -0.38 -10.49 15.28
CA GLU A 144 -1.46 -10.66 14.30
C GLU A 144 -1.44 -9.61 13.16
N ALA A 145 -0.51 -8.66 13.19
CA ALA A 145 -0.46 -7.55 12.24
C ALA A 145 -0.36 -8.02 10.77
N TRP A 146 0.51 -9.00 10.49
CA TRP A 146 0.65 -9.55 9.13
C TRP A 146 -0.62 -10.25 8.66
N THR A 147 -1.24 -11.06 9.53
CA THR A 147 -2.47 -11.80 9.19
C THR A 147 -3.65 -10.85 8.98
N ALA A 148 -3.81 -9.84 9.84
CA ALA A 148 -4.83 -8.82 9.69
C ALA A 148 -4.63 -8.01 8.41
N GLN A 149 -3.38 -7.61 8.11
CA GLN A 149 -3.05 -6.94 6.85
C GLN A 149 -3.40 -7.81 5.64
N CYS A 150 -3.06 -9.10 5.67
CA CYS A 150 -3.44 -10.05 4.60
C CYS A 150 -4.96 -10.12 4.41
N GLY A 151 -5.73 -10.11 5.50
CA GLY A 151 -7.20 -10.12 5.46
C GLY A 151 -7.78 -8.86 4.83
N ILE A 152 -7.22 -7.69 5.19
CA ILE A 152 -7.57 -6.39 4.61
C ILE A 152 -7.28 -6.37 3.10
N GLN A 153 -6.10 -6.85 2.70
CA GLN A 153 -5.65 -6.84 1.30
C GLN A 153 -6.28 -7.95 0.45
N GLY A 154 -7.12 -8.82 1.04
CA GLY A 154 -7.83 -9.89 0.33
C GLY A 154 -6.95 -11.12 0.02
N PHE A 155 -5.78 -11.25 0.65
CA PHE A 155 -4.95 -12.45 0.56
C PHE A 155 -5.45 -13.59 1.45
N CYS A 156 -6.24 -13.29 2.48
CA CYS A 156 -6.97 -14.26 3.29
C CYS A 156 -8.38 -13.76 3.65
N SER A 157 -9.09 -14.45 4.56
CA SER A 157 -10.45 -14.05 4.97
C SER A 157 -10.43 -12.68 5.65
N LYS A 158 -11.39 -11.80 5.30
CA LYS A 158 -11.59 -10.51 5.97
C LYS A 158 -11.87 -10.66 7.48
N GLU A 159 -12.44 -11.80 7.87
CA GLU A 159 -12.67 -12.17 9.28
C GLU A 159 -11.37 -12.15 10.12
N ALA A 160 -10.20 -12.24 9.49
CA ALA A 160 -8.91 -12.12 10.18
C ALA A 160 -8.63 -10.70 10.69
N ALA A 161 -9.22 -9.67 10.10
CA ALA A 161 -9.02 -8.26 10.46
C ALA A 161 -10.21 -7.67 11.25
N GLU A 162 -11.41 -8.20 11.05
CA GLU A 162 -12.65 -7.70 11.68
C GLU A 162 -12.59 -7.53 13.21
N PRO A 163 -12.00 -8.45 14.00
CA PRO A 163 -11.92 -8.30 15.45
C PRO A 163 -11.14 -7.07 15.92
N TYR A 164 -10.30 -6.52 15.05
CA TYR A 164 -9.40 -5.41 15.35
C TYR A 164 -9.89 -4.06 14.83
N TRP A 165 -11.07 -4.03 14.17
CA TRP A 165 -11.64 -2.79 13.66
C TRP A 165 -11.96 -1.83 14.81
N VAL A 166 -11.62 -0.56 14.62
CA VAL A 166 -11.84 0.51 15.59
C VAL A 166 -12.92 1.46 15.10
N GLU A 167 -12.71 2.04 13.91
CA GLU A 167 -13.58 3.08 13.35
C GLU A 167 -13.30 3.32 11.85
N ASP A 168 -14.26 3.94 11.16
CA ASP A 168 -14.04 4.63 9.90
C ASP A 168 -13.52 6.05 10.22
N VAL A 169 -12.27 6.36 9.87
CA VAL A 169 -11.66 7.66 10.20
C VAL A 169 -12.05 8.76 9.22
N GLU A 170 -12.39 8.39 7.97
CA GLU A 170 -12.80 9.34 6.95
C GLU A 170 -13.57 8.63 5.83
N ARG A 171 -14.52 9.34 5.23
CA ARG A 171 -15.26 8.91 4.05
C ARG A 171 -15.37 10.08 3.07
N GLU A 172 -15.00 9.83 1.81
CA GLU A 172 -14.97 10.82 0.74
C GLU A 172 -15.70 10.29 -0.49
N VAL A 173 -16.36 11.18 -1.23
CA VAL A 173 -16.94 10.82 -2.53
C VAL A 173 -15.80 10.44 -3.46
N TYR A 174 -15.87 9.25 -4.06
CA TYR A 174 -14.93 8.87 -5.09
C TYR A 174 -15.24 9.66 -6.37
N VAL A 175 -14.29 10.49 -6.79
CA VAL A 175 -14.34 11.16 -8.08
C VAL A 175 -13.47 10.35 -9.02
N GLU A 176 -14.08 9.70 -10.01
CA GLU A 176 -13.34 9.04 -11.07
C GLU A 176 -12.59 10.14 -11.83
N GLU A 177 -11.26 10.10 -11.84
CA GLU A 177 -10.46 10.99 -12.67
C GLU A 177 -10.81 10.63 -14.11
N SER A 178 -11.71 11.40 -14.72
CA SER A 178 -12.00 11.30 -16.14
C SER A 178 -10.67 11.54 -16.85
N GLY A 179 -10.08 10.46 -17.36
CA GLY A 179 -9.00 10.55 -18.32
C GLY A 179 -9.55 11.30 -19.51
N ASP A 180 -9.37 12.62 -19.52
CA ASP A 180 -9.35 13.40 -20.75
C ASP A 180 -8.12 12.87 -21.50
N GLU A 181 -8.29 11.71 -22.14
CA GLU A 181 -7.48 11.30 -23.27
C GLU A 181 -7.72 12.39 -24.31
N ASP A 182 -6.88 13.43 -24.29
CA ASP A 182 -6.69 14.29 -25.44
C ASP A 182 -6.36 13.34 -26.60
N GLU A 183 -7.36 13.03 -27.41
CA GLU A 183 -7.23 12.39 -28.71
C GLU A 183 -6.39 13.35 -29.57
N ASP A 184 -5.06 13.24 -29.43
CA ASP A 184 -4.10 13.81 -30.36
C ASP A 184 -4.36 13.10 -31.70
N GLU A 185 -5.22 13.70 -32.53
CA GLU A 185 -5.40 13.37 -33.93
C GLU A 185 -4.05 13.55 -34.66
N THR A 186 -3.16 12.55 -34.56
CA THR A 186 -2.02 12.46 -35.46
C THR A 186 -2.53 12.09 -36.84
N ASP A 187 -2.71 13.10 -37.68
CA ASP A 187 -2.86 12.97 -39.13
C ASP A 187 -1.81 12.01 -39.69
N SER A 188 -2.27 10.81 -40.04
CA SER A 188 -1.55 9.85 -40.84
C SER A 188 -1.51 10.35 -42.28
N ASP A 189 -0.41 11.00 -42.66
CA ASP A 189 -0.06 11.22 -44.06
C ASP A 189 1.16 10.38 -44.45
N GLY A 190 1.08 9.77 -45.64
CA GLY A 190 2.26 9.47 -46.44
C GLY A 190 2.92 8.10 -46.28
N THR A 191 2.33 7.10 -46.93
CA THR A 191 3.00 6.00 -47.66
C THR A 191 4.49 6.21 -48.02
N THR A 192 5.32 5.18 -47.81
CA THR A 192 6.04 4.49 -48.91
C THR A 192 6.53 3.11 -48.47
N SER A 193 6.18 2.11 -49.28
CA SER A 193 6.65 0.73 -49.33
C SER A 193 8.15 0.63 -49.60
N GLU A 194 8.87 -0.19 -48.83
CA GLU A 194 10.10 -0.83 -49.31
C GLU A 194 10.08 -2.32 -48.99
N ASP A 195 10.23 -3.09 -50.07
CA ASP A 195 10.33 -4.54 -50.14
C ASP A 195 11.48 -5.08 -49.27
N LEU A 196 11.15 -5.93 -48.30
CA LEU A 196 12.16 -6.77 -47.63
C LEU A 196 12.16 -8.16 -48.27
N GLU A 197 13.08 -8.30 -49.21
CA GLU A 197 13.50 -9.52 -49.88
C GLU A 197 13.91 -10.59 -48.85
N TYR A 198 13.21 -11.73 -48.88
CA TYR A 198 13.43 -12.87 -48.00
C TYR A 198 14.77 -13.54 -48.35
N GLY A 199 15.81 -13.21 -47.58
CA GLY A 199 17.12 -13.84 -47.64
C GLY A 199 17.09 -15.26 -47.09
N ASP A 200 17.40 -16.21 -47.98
CA ASP A 200 17.58 -17.64 -47.79
C ASP A 200 18.59 -17.96 -46.66
N PHE A 201 18.16 -18.67 -45.61
CA PHE A 201 19.03 -19.13 -44.53
C PHE A 201 19.51 -20.57 -44.81
N PRO A 202 20.81 -20.82 -45.02
CA PRO A 202 21.33 -22.17 -45.15
C PRO A 202 21.39 -22.88 -43.78
N LEU A 203 20.76 -24.05 -43.74
CA LEU A 203 20.90 -25.07 -42.69
C LEU A 203 22.28 -25.74 -42.75
N ALA A 204 23.11 -25.52 -41.74
CA ALA A 204 24.12 -26.44 -41.22
C ALA A 204 24.64 -25.83 -39.90
N VAL A 205 24.84 -26.57 -38.80
CA VAL A 205 25.95 -27.51 -38.60
C VAL A 205 25.54 -28.52 -37.52
N GLY A 206 25.85 -29.79 -37.75
CA GLY A 206 25.67 -30.87 -36.77
C GLY A 206 26.92 -31.19 -35.94
N LYS A 207 26.75 -32.17 -35.05
CA LYS A 207 27.75 -32.98 -34.32
C LYS A 207 28.53 -32.20 -33.24
N LYS A 208 28.64 -32.68 -32.00
CA LYS A 208 28.90 -34.05 -31.52
C LYS A 208 28.34 -34.24 -30.12
#